data_AF-A0A060LST0-F1
#
_entry.id   AF-A0A060LST0-F1
#
_cell.length_a   1.000
_cell.length_b   1.000
_cell.length_c   1.000
_cell.angle_alpha   90.00
_cell.angle_beta   90.00
_cell.angle_gamma   90.00
#
_symmetry.space_group_name_H-M   'P 1'
#
loop_
_entity.id
_entity.type
_entity.pdbx_description
1 polymer ?
#
loop_
_entity_poly.entity_id
_entity_poly.type
_entity_poly.pdbx_seq_one_letter_code
_entity_poly.pdbx_strand_id
1 'polypeptide(L)'
;MVHENYVTIQQHHLYVLGPRLIPIGQAALESIDLLSVATPSLKQLQSAVGETVFMATLVKGELIYIAKIDSDRSIRTSAYLGAKSPLYCTGLGKVYLAFMGETERNNYLESMILEPITDRTMTSKKDLAVCLETYQIQGYAMDDEEHEEGLVCFAAPIFGNLSSIEAAVSVAGPKERMIKQKHSIIERLKETATRISSNLGYK
;
A
#
# COMPACT_ATOMS: atom_id res chain seq x y z
N MET A 1 22.31 14.09 16.73
CA MET A 1 21.94 13.63 15.38
C MET A 1 22.98 13.99 14.31
N VAL A 2 23.33 15.27 14.10
CA VAL A 2 24.38 15.65 13.13
C VAL A 2 25.78 15.18 13.56
N HIS A 3 26.14 15.41 14.81
CA HIS A 3 27.43 15.00 15.41
C HIS A 3 27.65 13.48 15.47
N GLU A 4 26.57 12.71 15.28
CA GLU A 4 26.60 11.24 15.33
C GLU A 4 26.38 10.61 13.96
N ASN A 5 26.44 11.38 12.87
CA ASN A 5 26.26 10.91 11.49
C ASN A 5 24.91 10.21 11.22
N TYR A 6 23.87 10.49 12.02
CA TYR A 6 22.48 10.14 11.71
C TYR A 6 21.88 11.10 10.69
N VAL A 7 22.35 12.34 10.69
CA VAL A 7 21.98 13.37 9.72
C VAL A 7 23.27 14.05 9.29
N THR A 8 23.42 14.35 8.00
CA THR A 8 24.52 15.12 7.45
C THR A 8 23.99 16.43 6.89
N ILE A 9 24.81 17.48 6.91
CA ILE A 9 24.44 18.79 6.37
C ILE A 9 25.16 18.94 5.02
N GLN A 10 24.40 19.07 3.94
CA GLN A 10 24.93 19.47 2.64
C GLN A 10 25.06 20.99 2.54
N GLN A 11 25.81 21.47 1.52
CA GLN A 11 25.90 22.91 1.23
C GLN A 11 24.49 23.51 1.09
N HIS A 12 24.28 24.69 1.68
CA HIS A 12 22.99 25.38 1.85
C HIS A 12 22.07 24.89 2.99
N HIS A 13 22.61 24.26 4.04
CA HIS A 13 21.85 23.87 5.25
C HIS A 13 20.75 22.83 5.00
N LEU A 14 20.87 22.06 3.91
CA LEU A 14 20.00 20.92 3.65
C LEU A 14 20.44 19.74 4.53
N TYR A 15 19.52 19.25 5.36
CA TYR A 15 19.72 18.06 6.16
C TYR A 15 19.39 16.81 5.33
N VAL A 16 20.35 15.91 5.22
CA VAL A 16 20.21 14.60 4.56
C VAL A 16 20.45 13.48 5.55
N LEU A 17 19.81 12.33 5.34
CA LEU A 17 20.03 11.16 6.18
C LEU A 17 21.51 10.75 6.13
N GLY A 18 22.09 10.54 7.30
CA GLY A 18 23.48 10.15 7.45
C GLY A 18 23.66 8.63 7.44
N PRO A 19 24.89 8.15 7.15
CA PRO A 19 25.16 6.73 6.96
C PRO A 19 24.90 5.85 8.19
N ARG A 20 24.82 6.42 9.41
CA ARG A 20 24.44 5.64 10.61
C ARG A 20 22.98 5.19 10.63
N LEU A 21 22.13 5.78 9.78
CA LEU A 21 20.78 5.29 9.60
C LEU A 21 20.71 4.05 8.70
N ILE A 22 21.77 3.72 7.95
CA ILE A 22 21.78 2.57 7.05
C ILE A 22 21.61 1.25 7.83
N PRO A 23 22.38 0.94 8.90
CA PRO A 23 22.19 -0.31 9.65
C PRO A 23 20.85 -0.36 10.40
N ILE A 24 20.27 0.78 10.77
CA ILE A 24 18.96 0.84 11.44
C ILE A 24 17.84 0.60 10.43
N GLY A 25 17.94 1.20 9.24
CA GLY A 25 17.05 0.89 8.13
C GLY A 25 17.19 -0.58 7.71
N GLN A 26 18.42 -1.08 7.66
CA GLN A 26 18.69 -2.47 7.32
C GLN A 26 18.18 -3.44 8.40
N ALA A 27 18.38 -3.17 9.69
CA ALA A 27 17.81 -3.98 10.78
C ALA A 27 16.28 -3.91 10.82
N ALA A 28 15.69 -2.76 10.51
CA ALA A 28 14.25 -2.64 10.33
C ALA A 28 13.76 -3.48 9.15
N LEU A 29 14.49 -3.50 8.02
CA LEU A 29 14.19 -4.35 6.86
C LEU A 29 14.43 -5.84 7.14
N GLU A 30 15.47 -6.21 7.89
CA GLU A 30 15.81 -7.59 8.27
C GLU A 30 14.87 -8.15 9.34
N SER A 31 14.27 -7.29 10.18
CA SER A 31 13.15 -7.66 11.06
C SER A 31 11.81 -7.85 10.31
N ILE A 32 11.80 -7.57 9.01
CA ILE A 32 10.64 -7.69 8.10
C ILE A 32 10.99 -8.74 7.03
N ASP A 33 10.88 -10.03 7.40
CA ASP A 33 10.92 -11.19 6.48
C ASP A 33 9.94 -11.01 5.29
N LEU A 34 8.88 -10.24 5.51
CA LEU A 34 7.88 -9.86 4.53
C LEU A 34 8.46 -9.25 3.23
N LEU A 35 9.45 -8.36 3.28
CA LEU A 35 9.95 -7.73 2.05
C LEU A 35 10.78 -8.69 1.20
N SER A 36 11.65 -9.49 1.83
CA SER A 36 12.42 -10.53 1.15
C SER A 36 11.50 -11.57 0.53
N VAL A 37 10.46 -11.98 1.25
CA VAL A 37 9.46 -12.96 0.78
C VAL A 37 8.60 -12.41 -0.35
N ALA A 38 8.17 -11.14 -0.25
CA ALA A 38 7.25 -10.55 -1.20
C ALA A 38 7.93 -10.14 -2.52
N THR A 39 9.16 -9.61 -2.47
CA THR A 39 9.81 -8.96 -3.62
C THR A 39 9.80 -9.82 -4.91
N PRO A 40 10.12 -11.12 -4.90
CA PRO A 40 10.05 -11.96 -6.10
C PRO A 40 8.63 -11.99 -6.70
N SER A 41 7.62 -12.12 -5.85
CA SER A 41 6.21 -12.16 -6.25
C SER A 41 5.73 -10.81 -6.79
N LEU A 42 6.16 -9.70 -6.20
CA LEU A 42 5.84 -8.34 -6.67
C LEU A 42 6.43 -8.05 -8.04
N LYS A 43 7.67 -8.49 -8.31
CA LYS A 43 8.30 -8.37 -9.63
C LYS A 43 7.55 -9.18 -10.69
N GLN A 44 7.17 -10.41 -10.37
CA GLN A 44 6.36 -11.24 -11.28
C GLN A 44 5.00 -10.58 -11.58
N LEU A 45 4.35 -10.01 -10.57
CA LEU A 45 3.10 -9.27 -10.76
C LEU A 45 3.30 -8.07 -11.69
N GLN A 46 4.31 -7.23 -11.44
CA GLN A 46 4.62 -6.08 -12.28
C GLN A 46 4.86 -6.50 -13.72
N SER A 47 5.65 -7.55 -13.95
CA SER A 47 5.96 -8.00 -15.32
C SER A 47 4.74 -8.57 -16.03
N ALA A 48 3.79 -9.16 -15.29
CA ALA A 48 2.57 -9.71 -15.85
C ALA A 48 1.51 -8.65 -16.18
N VAL A 49 1.43 -7.55 -15.42
CA VAL A 49 0.41 -6.50 -15.59
C VAL A 49 0.94 -5.25 -16.32
N GLY A 50 2.26 -5.03 -16.30
CA GLY A 50 2.93 -3.89 -16.93
C GLY A 50 2.69 -2.54 -16.27
N GLU A 51 2.08 -2.51 -15.08
CA GLU A 51 1.75 -1.30 -14.31
C GLU A 51 2.48 -1.32 -12.95
N THR A 52 2.49 -0.18 -12.26
CA THR A 52 3.30 -0.04 -11.03
C THR A 52 2.71 -0.87 -9.91
N VAL A 53 3.56 -1.62 -9.20
CA VAL A 53 3.16 -2.43 -8.05
C VAL A 53 3.66 -1.78 -6.77
N PHE A 54 2.78 -1.63 -5.79
CA PHE A 54 3.12 -1.14 -4.46
C PHE A 54 2.84 -2.20 -3.40
N MET A 55 3.58 -2.12 -2.30
CA MET A 55 3.24 -2.80 -1.06
C MET A 55 3.35 -1.82 0.09
N ALA A 56 2.38 -1.85 1.00
CA ALA A 56 2.37 -1.00 2.18
C ALA A 56 2.02 -1.79 3.44
N THR A 57 2.47 -1.26 4.58
CA THR A 57 2.15 -1.78 5.90
C THR A 57 1.62 -0.68 6.81
N LEU A 58 0.86 -1.05 7.84
CA LEU A 58 0.31 -0.12 8.82
C LEU A 58 1.26 -0.02 10.02
N VAL A 59 1.83 1.17 10.26
CA VAL A 59 2.72 1.44 11.38
C VAL A 59 2.12 2.54 12.25
N LYS A 60 1.72 2.19 13.48
CA LYS A 60 1.12 3.15 14.44
C LYS A 60 -0.07 3.94 13.84
N GLY A 61 -0.84 3.29 12.98
CA GLY A 61 -1.99 3.86 12.29
C GLY A 61 -1.72 4.69 11.05
N GLU A 62 -0.48 4.69 10.59
CA GLU A 62 -0.10 5.32 9.33
C GLU A 62 0.23 4.24 8.31
N LEU A 63 -0.36 4.34 7.11
CA LEU A 63 -0.05 3.43 6.02
C LEU A 63 1.24 3.89 5.34
N ILE A 64 2.27 3.04 5.36
CA ILE A 64 3.61 3.35 4.84
C ILE A 64 3.93 2.47 3.64
N TYR A 65 4.32 3.06 2.52
CA TYR A 65 4.83 2.32 1.35
C TYR A 65 6.20 1.69 1.67
N ILE A 66 6.28 0.37 1.60
CA ILE A 66 7.49 -0.40 1.91
C ILE A 66 8.11 -1.07 0.68
N ALA A 67 7.34 -1.25 -0.40
CA ALA A 67 7.87 -1.68 -1.70
C ALA A 67 7.20 -0.95 -2.85
N LYS A 68 7.98 -0.77 -3.93
CA LYS A 68 7.55 -0.16 -5.19
C LYS A 68 8.34 -0.85 -6.31
N ILE A 69 7.62 -1.45 -7.25
CA ILE A 69 8.19 -1.92 -8.53
C ILE A 69 7.58 -1.04 -9.62
N ASP A 70 8.40 -0.16 -10.20
CA ASP A 70 7.97 0.78 -11.22
C ASP A 70 7.44 0.08 -12.47
N SER A 71 6.45 0.68 -13.12
CA SER A 71 6.08 0.30 -14.49
C SER A 71 7.22 0.63 -15.45
N ASP A 72 7.37 -0.18 -16.50
CA ASP A 72 8.27 0.11 -17.63
C ASP A 72 7.75 1.23 -18.55
N ARG A 73 6.59 1.82 -18.22
CA ARG A 73 5.91 2.86 -19.01
C ARG A 73 6.24 4.26 -18.50
N SER A 74 6.02 5.27 -19.35
CA SER A 74 6.40 6.67 -19.08
C SER A 74 5.57 7.36 -17.99
N ILE A 75 4.32 6.94 -17.77
CA ILE A 75 3.45 7.53 -16.75
C ILE A 75 3.76 6.87 -15.41
N ARG A 76 4.16 7.68 -14.43
CA ARG A 76 4.54 7.24 -13.08
C ARG A 76 3.69 7.96 -12.05
N THR A 77 3.38 7.26 -10.98
CA THR A 77 2.70 7.84 -9.82
C THR A 77 3.67 8.68 -8.99
N SER A 78 3.14 9.64 -8.25
CA SER A 78 3.90 10.50 -7.34
C SER A 78 4.39 9.78 -6.07
N ALA A 79 3.84 8.60 -5.76
CA ALA A 79 4.14 7.86 -4.54
C ALA A 79 5.58 7.32 -4.52
N TYR A 80 6.24 7.43 -3.35
CA TYR A 80 7.61 6.98 -3.10
C TYR A 80 7.71 6.15 -1.82
N LEU A 81 8.79 5.36 -1.70
CA LEU A 81 9.03 4.52 -0.53
C LEU A 81 9.17 5.35 0.74
N GLY A 82 8.51 4.92 1.82
CA GLY A 82 8.45 5.63 3.09
C GLY A 82 7.41 6.75 3.15
N ALA A 83 6.75 7.07 2.04
CA ALA A 83 5.63 8.02 2.06
C ALA A 83 4.44 7.45 2.86
N LYS A 84 3.68 8.37 3.47
CA LYS A 84 2.42 8.06 4.15
C LYS A 84 1.27 8.14 3.16
N SER A 85 0.24 7.32 3.37
CA SER A 85 -0.95 7.31 2.53
C SER A 85 -2.23 7.31 3.39
N PRO A 86 -3.29 8.03 2.99
CA PRO A 86 -4.56 7.98 3.69
C PRO A 86 -5.24 6.61 3.57
N LEU A 87 -5.88 6.16 4.64
CA LEU A 87 -6.56 4.87 4.67
C LEU A 87 -7.88 4.85 3.85
N TYR A 88 -8.61 5.96 3.80
CA TYR A 88 -9.98 5.99 3.26
C TYR A 88 -10.06 6.09 1.74
N CYS A 89 -9.05 6.65 1.07
CA CYS A 89 -9.13 7.00 -0.34
C CYS A 89 -8.11 6.25 -1.22
N THR A 90 -7.27 5.38 -0.64
CA THR A 90 -6.32 4.58 -1.42
C THR A 90 -6.73 3.11 -1.40
N GLY A 91 -6.43 2.40 -2.49
CA GLY A 91 -6.73 0.96 -2.54
C GLY A 91 -6.08 0.19 -1.39
N LEU A 92 -4.80 0.45 -1.11
CA LEU A 92 -4.06 -0.18 -0.01
C LEU A 92 -4.69 0.14 1.35
N GLY A 93 -5.07 1.39 1.56
CA GLY A 93 -5.69 1.84 2.79
C GLY A 93 -7.06 1.20 3.03
N LYS A 94 -7.88 1.15 1.98
CA LYS A 94 -9.20 0.52 2.01
C LYS A 94 -9.12 -0.97 2.27
N VAL A 95 -8.08 -1.66 1.75
CA VAL A 95 -7.78 -3.04 2.12
C VAL A 95 -7.48 -3.14 3.62
N TYR A 96 -6.62 -2.28 4.16
CA TYR A 96 -6.37 -2.28 5.60
C TYR A 96 -7.65 -2.09 6.41
N LEU A 97 -8.46 -1.07 6.08
CA LEU A 97 -9.73 -0.84 6.75
C LEU A 97 -10.68 -2.03 6.62
N ALA A 98 -10.73 -2.69 5.46
CA ALA A 98 -11.62 -3.82 5.24
C ALA A 98 -11.18 -5.06 6.04
N PHE A 99 -9.87 -5.35 6.12
CA PHE A 99 -9.37 -6.63 6.64
C PHE A 99 -8.74 -6.55 8.05
N MET A 100 -8.61 -5.35 8.65
CA MET A 100 -8.24 -5.20 10.06
C MET A 100 -9.37 -5.64 11.00
N GLY A 101 -9.06 -5.79 12.29
CA GLY A 101 -10.03 -6.18 13.30
C GLY A 101 -11.18 -5.19 13.42
N GLU A 102 -12.40 -5.68 13.66
CA GLU A 102 -13.61 -4.84 13.69
C GLU A 102 -13.51 -3.67 14.69
N THR A 103 -13.01 -3.92 15.90
CA THR A 103 -12.80 -2.87 16.90
C THR A 103 -11.80 -1.81 16.42
N GLU A 104 -10.70 -2.23 15.79
CA GLU A 104 -9.70 -1.32 15.26
C GLU A 104 -10.26 -0.49 14.11
N ARG A 105 -10.96 -1.13 13.17
CA ARG A 105 -11.67 -0.46 12.07
C ARG A 105 -12.63 0.60 12.58
N ASN A 106 -13.48 0.27 13.55
CA ASN A 106 -14.46 1.21 14.09
C ASN A 106 -13.77 2.41 14.75
N ASN A 107 -12.69 2.20 15.49
CA ASN A 107 -11.90 3.29 16.07
C ASN A 107 -11.31 4.22 15.00
N TYR A 108 -10.80 3.68 13.88
CA TYR A 108 -10.33 4.50 12.75
C TYR A 108 -11.48 5.27 12.10
N LEU A 109 -12.59 4.62 11.80
CA LEU A 109 -13.74 5.26 11.17
C LEU A 109 -14.30 6.40 12.04
N GLU A 110 -14.34 6.23 13.37
CA GLU A 110 -14.78 7.26 14.30
C GLU A 110 -13.81 8.45 14.35
N SER A 111 -12.51 8.20 14.46
CA SER A 111 -11.50 9.26 14.63
C SER A 111 -11.07 9.95 13.34
N MET A 112 -11.23 9.32 12.18
CA MET A 112 -10.71 9.88 10.93
C MET A 112 -11.52 11.04 10.39
N ILE A 113 -10.81 11.95 9.70
CA ILE A 113 -11.37 13.00 8.87
C ILE A 113 -11.25 12.54 7.41
N LEU A 114 -12.35 12.59 6.67
CA LEU A 114 -12.40 12.24 5.25
C LEU A 114 -12.27 13.52 4.43
N GLU A 115 -11.04 13.91 4.13
CA GLU A 115 -10.77 15.10 3.33
C GLU A 115 -11.06 14.82 1.85
N PRO A 116 -11.73 15.73 1.12
CA PRO A 116 -11.96 15.56 -0.31
C PRO A 116 -10.68 15.88 -1.10
N ILE A 117 -9.86 14.86 -1.38
CA ILE A 117 -8.61 15.01 -2.16
C ILE A 117 -8.91 15.27 -3.64
N THR A 118 -9.92 14.59 -4.18
CA THR A 118 -10.46 14.75 -5.53
C THR A 118 -11.98 14.81 -5.46
N ASP A 119 -12.63 15.16 -6.56
CA ASP A 119 -14.09 15.15 -6.68
C ASP A 119 -14.72 13.76 -6.50
N ARG A 120 -13.91 12.70 -6.53
CA ARG A 120 -14.36 11.31 -6.34
C ARG A 120 -14.08 10.76 -4.95
N THR A 121 -13.30 11.47 -4.13
CA THR A 121 -12.97 11.01 -2.79
C THR A 121 -14.22 10.79 -1.95
N MET A 122 -14.33 9.60 -1.37
CA MET A 122 -15.45 9.28 -0.50
C MET A 122 -15.36 10.04 0.83
N THR A 123 -16.36 10.88 1.10
CA THR A 123 -16.42 11.75 2.29
C THR A 123 -17.47 11.33 3.32
N SER A 124 -18.15 10.20 3.09
CA SER A 124 -19.16 9.65 3.98
C SER A 124 -18.64 8.40 4.69
N LYS A 125 -18.55 8.46 6.02
CA LYS A 125 -18.12 7.32 6.86
C LYS A 125 -19.06 6.12 6.73
N LYS A 126 -20.36 6.39 6.57
CA LYS A 126 -21.38 5.35 6.38
C LYS A 126 -21.19 4.63 5.05
N ASP A 127 -20.97 5.38 3.97
CA ASP A 127 -20.78 4.80 2.65
C ASP A 127 -19.45 4.04 2.58
N LEU A 128 -18.41 4.56 3.25
CA LEU A 128 -17.13 3.87 3.40
C LEU A 128 -17.32 2.53 4.08
N ALA A 129 -18.03 2.47 5.22
CA ALA A 129 -18.30 1.22 5.93
C ALA A 129 -18.98 0.17 5.03
N VAL A 130 -19.98 0.57 4.24
CA VAL A 130 -20.65 -0.33 3.27
C VAL A 130 -19.68 -0.83 2.20
N CYS A 131 -18.80 0.03 1.68
CA CYS A 131 -17.78 -0.38 0.73
C CYS A 131 -16.78 -1.36 1.35
N LEU A 132 -16.39 -1.18 2.62
CA LEU A 132 -15.46 -2.09 3.31
C LEU A 132 -16.04 -3.51 3.42
N GLU A 133 -17.33 -3.65 3.73
CA GLU A 133 -18.01 -4.96 3.72
C GLU A 133 -17.94 -5.63 2.34
N THR A 134 -18.16 -4.85 1.28
CA THR A 134 -18.04 -5.33 -0.10
C THR A 134 -16.61 -5.81 -0.40
N TYR A 135 -15.60 -5.06 0.04
CA TYR A 135 -14.19 -5.40 -0.16
C TYR A 135 -13.78 -6.67 0.58
N GLN A 136 -14.31 -6.89 1.79
CA GLN A 136 -14.12 -8.14 2.53
C GLN A 136 -14.64 -9.34 1.74
N ILE A 137 -15.86 -9.24 1.18
CA ILE A 137 -16.51 -10.34 0.43
C ILE A 137 -15.73 -10.67 -0.86
N GLN A 138 -15.32 -9.65 -1.63
CA GLN A 138 -14.67 -9.89 -2.92
C GLN A 138 -13.15 -10.16 -2.81
N GLY A 139 -12.54 -9.84 -1.67
CA GLY A 139 -11.11 -10.06 -1.42
C GLY A 139 -10.17 -9.01 -2.00
N TYR A 140 -10.67 -7.83 -2.39
CA TYR A 140 -9.88 -6.72 -2.93
C TYR A 140 -10.60 -5.38 -2.75
N ALA A 141 -9.86 -4.27 -2.75
CA ALA A 141 -10.39 -2.91 -2.79
C ALA A 141 -9.99 -2.18 -4.07
N MET A 142 -10.74 -1.11 -4.38
CA MET A 142 -10.50 -0.24 -5.52
C MET A 142 -10.46 1.22 -5.06
N ASP A 143 -9.54 1.97 -5.63
CA ASP A 143 -9.49 3.42 -5.64
C ASP A 143 -9.68 3.85 -7.10
N ASP A 144 -10.81 4.51 -7.39
CA ASP A 144 -11.18 5.00 -8.73
C ASP A 144 -11.06 6.52 -8.79
N GLU A 145 -9.81 6.98 -8.85
CA GLU A 145 -9.39 8.38 -8.86
C GLU A 145 -9.77 9.14 -7.57
N GLU A 146 -9.79 8.45 -6.43
CA GLU A 146 -10.14 9.03 -5.14
C GLU A 146 -8.95 9.71 -4.47
N HIS A 147 -7.73 9.27 -4.77
CA HIS A 147 -6.51 9.87 -4.24
C HIS A 147 -5.77 10.74 -5.28
N GLU A 148 -5.82 10.37 -6.55
CA GLU A 148 -5.13 11.06 -7.64
C GLU A 148 -5.99 10.98 -8.91
N GLU A 149 -6.28 12.13 -9.53
CA GLU A 149 -7.08 12.19 -10.76
C GLU A 149 -6.41 11.41 -11.90
N GLY A 150 -7.21 10.66 -12.67
CA GLY A 150 -6.72 9.83 -13.77
C GLY A 150 -6.02 8.53 -13.34
N LEU A 151 -5.85 8.27 -12.04
CA LEU A 151 -5.22 7.07 -11.50
C LEU A 151 -6.26 6.11 -10.93
N VAL A 152 -6.11 4.81 -11.23
CA VAL A 152 -6.88 3.74 -10.59
C VAL A 152 -5.93 2.76 -9.93
N CYS A 153 -6.31 2.30 -8.73
CA CYS A 153 -5.59 1.28 -8.00
C CYS A 153 -6.52 0.10 -7.66
N PHE A 154 -6.00 -1.12 -7.80
CA PHE A 154 -6.60 -2.32 -7.22
C PHE A 154 -5.66 -2.86 -6.15
N ALA A 155 -6.19 -3.23 -4.99
CA ALA A 155 -5.38 -3.71 -3.87
C ALA A 155 -5.97 -4.97 -3.22
N ALA A 156 -5.11 -5.85 -2.70
CA ALA A 156 -5.49 -7.07 -2.00
C ALA A 156 -4.70 -7.24 -0.68
N PRO A 157 -5.29 -7.89 0.34
CA PRO A 157 -4.65 -8.11 1.64
C PRO A 157 -3.58 -9.19 1.57
N ILE A 158 -2.50 -9.00 2.32
CA ILE A 158 -1.50 -10.02 2.62
C ILE A 158 -1.65 -10.36 4.10
N PHE A 159 -1.94 -11.62 4.39
CA PHE A 159 -2.14 -12.12 5.75
C PHE A 159 -0.88 -12.79 6.29
N GLY A 160 -0.64 -12.58 7.58
CA GLY A 160 0.40 -13.27 8.34
C GLY A 160 -0.07 -14.57 8.97
N ASN A 161 0.80 -15.17 9.79
CA ASN A 161 0.55 -16.42 10.51
C ASN A 161 -0.58 -16.35 11.56
N LEU A 162 -0.97 -15.15 12.01
CA LEU A 162 -2.05 -14.92 12.97
C LEU A 162 -3.41 -14.64 12.32
N SER A 163 -3.54 -14.85 11.00
CA SER A 163 -4.73 -14.49 10.21
C SER A 163 -5.11 -13.01 10.26
N SER A 164 -4.20 -12.16 10.74
CA SER A 164 -4.30 -10.71 10.67
C SER A 164 -3.62 -10.20 9.40
N ILE A 165 -4.12 -9.09 8.86
CA ILE A 165 -3.44 -8.39 7.77
C ILE A 165 -2.07 -7.87 8.22
N GLU A 166 -1.01 -8.23 7.52
CA GLU A 166 0.36 -7.76 7.77
C GLU A 166 0.80 -6.70 6.76
N ALA A 167 0.27 -6.79 5.54
CA ALA A 167 0.53 -5.87 4.45
C ALA A 167 -0.65 -5.80 3.48
N ALA A 168 -0.62 -4.82 2.59
CA ALA A 168 -1.46 -4.79 1.40
C ALA A 168 -0.57 -4.64 0.17
N VAL A 169 -0.94 -5.30 -0.92
CA VAL A 169 -0.31 -5.14 -2.24
C VAL A 169 -1.30 -4.46 -3.19
N SER A 170 -0.82 -3.61 -4.08
CA SER A 170 -1.65 -2.98 -5.10
C SER A 170 -0.96 -2.89 -6.46
N VAL A 171 -1.79 -2.79 -7.50
CA VAL A 171 -1.40 -2.39 -8.85
C VAL A 171 -2.05 -1.02 -9.12
N ALA A 172 -1.25 -0.07 -9.60
CA ALA A 172 -1.67 1.30 -9.87
C ALA A 172 -1.24 1.76 -11.25
N GLY A 173 -2.12 2.46 -11.95
CA GLY A 173 -1.84 3.01 -13.27
C GLY A 173 -2.98 3.87 -13.81
N PRO A 174 -2.83 4.41 -15.03
CA PRO A 174 -3.84 5.26 -15.66
C PRO A 174 -5.16 4.52 -15.84
N LYS A 175 -6.25 5.21 -15.50
CA LYS A 175 -7.62 4.67 -15.47
C LYS A 175 -7.98 3.85 -16.69
N GLU A 176 -7.76 4.39 -17.90
CA GLU A 176 -8.14 3.72 -19.15
C GLU A 176 -7.55 2.31 -19.24
N ARG A 177 -6.28 2.15 -18.86
CA ARG A 177 -5.56 0.86 -18.94
C ARG A 177 -5.95 -0.07 -17.81
N MET A 178 -6.10 0.47 -16.61
CA MET A 178 -6.50 -0.29 -15.43
C MET A 178 -7.90 -0.87 -15.59
N ILE A 179 -8.86 -0.07 -16.09
CA ILE A 179 -10.23 -0.51 -16.33
C ILE A 179 -10.29 -1.53 -17.48
N LYS A 180 -9.56 -1.30 -18.59
CA LYS A 180 -9.48 -2.23 -19.72
C LYS A 180 -8.99 -3.63 -19.32
N GLN A 181 -8.09 -3.71 -18.34
CA GLN A 181 -7.47 -4.96 -17.89
C GLN A 181 -7.96 -5.41 -16.50
N LYS A 182 -9.04 -4.81 -15.99
CA LYS A 182 -9.50 -4.94 -14.59
C LYS A 182 -9.53 -6.40 -14.11
N HIS A 183 -10.17 -7.28 -14.86
CA HIS A 183 -10.33 -8.68 -14.44
C HIS A 183 -8.99 -9.41 -14.31
N SER A 184 -8.13 -9.32 -15.33
CA SER A 184 -6.82 -9.97 -15.31
C SER A 184 -5.89 -9.39 -14.25
N ILE A 185 -5.95 -8.08 -14.00
CA ILE A 185 -5.17 -7.44 -12.93
C ILE A 185 -5.62 -7.97 -11.56
N ILE A 186 -6.93 -7.99 -11.28
CA ILE A 186 -7.47 -8.43 -9.99
C ILE A 186 -7.13 -9.90 -9.74
N GLU A 187 -7.27 -10.77 -10.74
CA GLU A 187 -6.92 -12.19 -10.64
C GLU A 187 -5.45 -12.38 -10.23
N ARG A 188 -4.53 -11.80 -11.00
CA ARG A 188 -3.07 -11.89 -10.73
C ARG A 188 -2.68 -11.25 -9.40
N LEU A 189 -3.34 -10.15 -9.04
CA LEU A 189 -3.13 -9.46 -7.77
C LEU A 189 -3.51 -10.36 -6.59
N LYS A 190 -4.69 -11.00 -6.65
CA LYS A 190 -5.15 -11.92 -5.60
C LYS A 190 -4.25 -13.15 -5.50
N GLU A 191 -3.88 -13.76 -6.63
CA GLU A 191 -2.93 -14.88 -6.65
C GLU A 191 -1.58 -14.50 -6.01
N THR A 192 -1.10 -13.30 -6.33
CA THR A 192 0.16 -12.77 -5.75
C THR A 192 0.02 -12.57 -4.25
N ALA A 193 -1.08 -11.97 -3.79
CA ALA A 193 -1.34 -11.74 -2.38
C ALA A 193 -1.46 -13.06 -1.59
N THR A 194 -2.17 -14.05 -2.14
CA THR A 194 -2.26 -15.41 -1.57
C THR A 194 -0.89 -16.08 -1.48
N ARG A 195 -0.09 -16.04 -2.56
CA ARG A 195 1.26 -16.63 -2.58
C ARG A 195 2.17 -16.01 -1.52
N ILE A 196 2.14 -14.69 -1.38
CA ILE A 196 2.91 -13.99 -0.34
C ILE A 196 2.42 -14.42 1.04
N SER A 197 1.11 -14.42 1.28
CA SER A 197 0.52 -14.82 2.56
C SER A 197 0.91 -16.26 2.95
N SER A 198 0.85 -17.21 2.01
CA SER A 198 1.27 -18.60 2.25
C SER A 198 2.74 -18.71 2.62
N ASN A 199 3.62 -17.91 2.00
CA ASN A 199 5.04 -17.88 2.35
C ASN A 199 5.30 -17.26 3.73
N LEU A 200 4.38 -16.43 4.23
CA LEU A 200 4.40 -15.89 5.60
C LEU A 200 3.77 -16.84 6.63
N GLY A 201 3.30 -18.01 6.21
CA GLY A 201 2.72 -19.02 7.08
C GLY A 201 1.21 -18.90 7.31
N TYR A 202 0.49 -18.11 6.51
CA TYR A 202 -0.97 -18.14 6.46
C TYR A 202 -1.46 -19.49 5.89
N LYS A 203 -2.41 -20.14 6.57
CA LYS A 203 -2.96 -21.46 6.23
C LYS A 203 -4.42 -21.40 5.85
#